data_AF-A0A6A5G267-F1
#
_entry.id   AF-A0A6A5G267-F1
#
_cell.length_a   1.000
_cell.length_b   1.000
_cell.length_c   1.000
_cell.angle_alpha   90.00
_cell.angle_beta   90.00
_cell.angle_gamma   90.00
#
_symmetry.space_group_name_H-M   'P 1'
#
loop_
_entity.id
_entity.type
_entity.pdbx_description
1 polymer ?
#
loop_
_entity_poly.entity_id
_entity_poly.type
_entity_poly.pdbx_seq_one_letter_code
_entity_poly.pdbx_strand_id
1 'polypeptide(L)'
;MSWFCDFDHETIKNYKFLYFGETEEQQAGTINELMDVLDDHGVDNSTISHILEELSANRTKHSTSGSAIRMKVGQEMRKNAEAMRLLYLIYENDYKVFNLKSPFAQT
;
A
#
# COMPACT_ATOMS: atom_id res chain seq x y z
N MET A 1 8.92 0.37 3.40
CA MET A 1 10.35 0.07 3.60
C MET A 1 10.56 -0.31 5.05
N SER A 2 10.78 -1.61 5.28
CA SER A 2 11.12 -2.21 6.58
C SER A 2 12.49 -1.80 7.10
N TRP A 3 13.35 -1.24 6.25
CA TRP A 3 14.75 -0.92 6.52
C TRP A 3 15.05 0.00 7.72
N PHE A 4 14.05 0.69 8.28
CA PHE A 4 14.26 1.63 9.39
C PHE A 4 13.37 1.39 10.61
N CYS A 5 12.59 0.31 10.63
CA CYS A 5 11.49 0.17 11.59
C CYS A 5 11.64 -0.96 12.62
N ASP A 6 12.80 -1.62 12.71
CA ASP A 6 13.01 -2.80 13.58
C ASP A 6 11.83 -3.80 13.52
N PHE A 7 11.25 -3.97 12.32
CA PHE A 7 10.17 -4.94 12.10
C PHE A 7 10.75 -6.35 12.07
N ASP A 8 11.11 -6.85 13.25
CA ASP A 8 11.31 -8.27 13.47
C ASP A 8 9.97 -9.03 13.47
N HIS A 9 10.07 -10.36 13.48
CA HIS A 9 8.90 -11.23 13.44
C HIS A 9 8.00 -11.12 14.67
N GLU A 10 8.45 -10.54 15.78
CA GLU A 10 7.64 -10.39 17.00
C GLU A 10 6.91 -9.06 17.02
N THR A 11 7.59 -7.98 16.63
CA THR A 11 7.05 -6.63 16.52
C THR A 11 5.93 -6.57 15.49
N ILE A 12 6.13 -7.23 14.34
CA ILE A 12 5.20 -7.16 13.21
C ILE A 12 3.80 -7.75 13.52
N LYS A 13 3.71 -8.69 14.46
CA LYS A 13 2.44 -9.33 14.86
C LYS A 13 1.46 -8.35 15.50
N ASN A 14 1.95 -7.22 16.01
CA ASN A 14 1.13 -6.21 16.68
C ASN A 14 0.53 -5.18 15.71
N TYR A 15 0.78 -5.29 14.41
CA TYR A 15 0.32 -4.35 13.40
C TYR A 15 -0.68 -5.00 12.44
N LYS A 16 -1.73 -4.25 12.07
CA LYS A 16 -2.57 -4.55 10.91
C LYS A 16 -2.06 -3.74 9.72
N PHE A 17 -1.65 -4.44 8.66
CA PHE A 17 -1.18 -3.80 7.43
C PHE A 17 -2.35 -3.54 6.49
N LEU A 18 -2.47 -2.28 6.06
CA LEU A 18 -3.43 -1.86 5.06
C LEU A 18 -2.69 -1.64 3.73
N TYR A 19 -3.06 -2.40 2.70
CA TYR A 19 -2.33 -2.44 1.43
C TYR A 19 -2.92 -1.49 0.41
N PHE A 20 -2.35 -0.30 0.31
CA PHE A 20 -2.82 0.73 -0.62
C PHE A 20 -2.50 0.38 -2.07
N GLY A 21 -3.54 0.22 -2.90
CA GLY A 21 -3.40 -0.16 -4.30
C GLY A 21 -3.26 0.99 -5.30
N GLU A 22 -3.05 0.62 -6.57
CA GLU A 22 -2.87 1.57 -7.67
C GLU A 22 -4.21 2.05 -8.24
N THR A 23 -5.24 1.20 -8.23
CA THR A 23 -6.56 1.53 -8.79
C THR A 23 -7.46 2.20 -7.76
N GLU A 24 -8.45 2.96 -8.23
CA GLU A 24 -9.45 3.60 -7.36
C GLU A 24 -10.22 2.58 -6.52
N GLU A 25 -10.53 1.42 -7.09
CA GLU A 25 -11.18 0.31 -6.40
C GLU A 25 -10.32 -0.21 -5.23
N GLN A 26 -9.02 -0.45 -5.46
CA GLN A 26 -8.13 -0.93 -4.41
C GLN A 26 -7.93 0.13 -3.31
N GLN A 27 -7.91 1.41 -3.70
CA GLN A 27 -7.80 2.53 -2.76
C GLN A 27 -9.05 2.64 -1.89
N ALA A 28 -10.24 2.55 -2.48
CA ALA A 28 -11.51 2.53 -1.76
C ALA A 28 -11.58 1.33 -0.80
N GLY A 29 -11.12 0.15 -1.23
CA GLY A 29 -11.00 -1.03 -0.37
C GLY A 29 -10.12 -0.77 0.85
N THR A 30 -8.95 -0.15 0.66
CA THR A 30 -8.03 0.19 1.76
C THR A 30 -8.63 1.21 2.73
N ILE A 31 -9.40 2.19 2.22
CA ILE A 31 -10.09 3.18 3.05
C ILE A 31 -11.17 2.51 3.90
N ASN A 32 -11.94 1.57 3.33
CA ASN A 32 -12.93 0.82 4.09
C ASN A 32 -12.29 -0.04 5.18
N GLU A 33 -11.19 -0.74 4.87
CA GLU A 33 -10.45 -1.49 5.88
C GLU A 33 -9.93 -0.60 7.02
N LEU A 34 -9.55 0.64 6.72
CA LEU A 34 -9.19 1.63 7.75
C LEU A 34 -10.41 2.00 8.62
N MET A 35 -11.60 2.16 8.03
CA MET A 35 -12.81 2.48 8.79
C MET A 35 -13.16 1.35 9.76
N ASP A 36 -13.05 0.10 9.31
CA ASP A 36 -13.24 -1.08 10.16
C ASP A 36 -12.26 -1.09 11.33
N VAL A 37 -10.98 -0.74 11.09
CA VAL A 37 -9.98 -0.63 12.17
C VAL A 37 -10.35 0.42 13.21
N LEU A 38 -10.85 1.58 12.77
CA LEU A 38 -11.24 2.66 13.68
C LEU A 38 -12.47 2.25 14.51
N ASP A 39 -13.44 1.60 13.88
CA ASP A 39 -14.64 1.07 14.56
C ASP A 39 -14.27 0.00 15.60
N ASP A 40 -13.42 -0.96 15.22
CA ASP A 40 -12.91 -2.03 16.10
C ASP A 40 -12.21 -1.47 17.36
N HIS A 41 -11.67 -0.25 17.28
CA HIS A 41 -10.98 0.42 18.40
C HIS A 41 -11.85 1.45 19.13
N GLY A 42 -13.15 1.49 18.84
CA GLY A 42 -14.13 2.32 19.56
C GLY A 42 -14.07 3.81 19.24
N VAL A 43 -13.55 4.17 18.05
CA VAL A 43 -13.66 5.55 17.54
C VAL A 43 -15.14 5.84 17.25
N ASP A 44 -15.63 7.02 17.61
CA ASP A 44 -17.03 7.34 17.42
C ASP A 44 -17.41 7.48 15.93
N ASN A 45 -18.65 7.12 15.61
CA ASN A 45 -19.16 7.13 14.23
C ASN A 45 -19.08 8.50 13.55
N SER A 46 -19.18 9.61 14.30
CA SER A 46 -19.07 10.94 13.70
C SER A 46 -17.65 11.24 13.25
N THR A 47 -16.66 10.83 14.03
CA THR A 47 -15.24 10.90 13.67
C THR A 47 -14.91 9.99 12.50
N ILE A 48 -15.38 8.74 12.50
CA ILE A 48 -15.20 7.80 11.37
C ILE A 48 -15.79 8.38 10.09
N SER A 49 -17.03 8.90 10.16
CA SER A 49 -17.70 9.49 8.99
C SER A 49 -16.95 10.69 8.44
N HIS A 50 -16.44 11.56 9.32
CA HIS A 50 -15.63 12.71 8.92
C HIS A 50 -14.32 12.28 8.23
N ILE A 51 -13.62 11.29 8.77
CA ILE A 51 -12.40 10.75 8.16
C ILE A 51 -12.69 10.15 6.79
N LEU A 52 -13.78 9.37 6.66
CA LEU A 52 -14.19 8.79 5.38
C LEU A 52 -14.47 9.88 4.34
N GLU A 53 -15.18 10.94 4.72
CA GLU A 53 -15.47 12.07 3.85
C GLU A 53 -14.17 12.73 3.36
N GLU A 54 -13.25 13.07 4.26
CA GLU A 54 -11.98 13.71 3.91
C GLU A 54 -11.11 12.83 2.99
N LEU A 55 -11.05 11.52 3.25
CA LEU A 55 -10.28 10.57 2.43
C LEU A 55 -10.93 10.32 1.07
N SER A 56 -12.26 10.41 0.98
CA SER A 56 -13.00 10.25 -0.28
C SER A 56 -13.04 11.55 -1.09
N ALA A 57 -12.92 12.69 -0.43
CA ALA A 57 -13.27 13.99 -1.01
C ALA A 57 -12.32 14.46 -2.10
N ASN A 58 -11.02 14.12 -2.13
CA ASN A 58 -10.16 14.53 -3.25
C ASN A 58 -8.77 13.85 -3.31
N ARG A 59 -8.31 13.62 -4.53
CA ARG A 59 -6.87 13.60 -4.82
C ARG A 59 -6.31 14.99 -4.55
N THR A 60 -5.30 15.08 -3.70
CA THR A 60 -4.61 16.36 -3.48
C THR A 60 -3.98 16.85 -4.78
N LYS A 61 -3.74 18.16 -4.91
CA LYS A 61 -3.07 18.77 -6.07
C LYS A 61 -1.66 18.19 -6.33
N HIS A 62 -1.08 17.50 -5.35
CA HIS A 62 0.22 16.85 -5.42
C HIS A 62 0.13 15.36 -5.78
N SER A 63 -1.08 14.81 -5.92
CA SER A 63 -1.27 13.41 -6.29
C SER A 63 -0.77 13.16 -7.71
N THR A 64 0.14 12.19 -7.85
CA THR A 64 0.59 11.68 -9.15
C THR A 64 -0.18 10.43 -9.58
N SER A 65 -1.14 9.99 -8.76
CA SER A 65 -2.01 8.85 -9.03
C SER A 65 -2.85 9.10 -10.28
N GLY A 66 -2.84 8.14 -11.20
CA GLY A 66 -3.52 8.25 -12.50
C GLY A 66 -2.87 9.21 -13.50
N SER A 67 -1.73 9.84 -13.18
CA SER A 67 -1.02 10.68 -14.16
C SER A 67 -0.48 9.83 -15.32
N ALA A 68 -0.56 10.35 -16.54
CA ALA A 68 -0.09 9.67 -17.75
C ALA A 68 1.39 9.27 -17.65
N ILE A 69 2.21 10.11 -17.00
CA ILE A 69 3.64 9.82 -16.80
C ILE A 69 3.85 8.63 -15.86
N ARG A 70 3.12 8.55 -14.74
CA ARG A 70 3.23 7.43 -13.79
C ARG A 70 2.78 6.11 -14.45
N MET A 71 1.70 6.15 -15.22
CA MET A 71 1.23 4.99 -15.99
C MET A 71 2.26 4.55 -17.03
N LYS A 72 2.82 5.49 -17.80
CA LYS A 72 3.84 5.21 -18.82
C LYS A 72 5.09 4.57 -18.20
N VAL A 73 5.67 5.20 -17.18
CA VAL A 73 6.87 4.68 -16.51
C VAL A 73 6.59 3.32 -15.87
N GLY A 74 5.43 3.16 -15.21
CA GLY A 74 5.04 1.88 -14.63
C GLY A 74 4.89 0.76 -15.66
N GLN A 75 4.43 1.06 -16.88
CA GLN A 75 4.37 0.08 -17.97
C GLN A 75 5.76 -0.23 -18.54
N GLU A 76 6.62 0.77 -18.73
CA GLU A 76 7.99 0.59 -19.21
C GLU A 76 8.84 -0.25 -18.25
N MET A 77 8.74 0.03 -16.94
CA MET A 77 9.40 -0.74 -15.90
C MET A 77 8.97 -2.22 -15.93
N ARG A 78 7.65 -2.49 -15.94
CA ARG A 78 7.12 -3.87 -15.94
C ARG A 78 7.50 -4.67 -17.19
N LYS A 79 7.76 -4.01 -18.32
CA LYS A 79 8.24 -4.65 -19.56
C LYS A 79 9.73 -4.97 -19.55
N ASN A 80 10.51 -4.35 -18.65
CA ASN A 80 11.95 -4.56 -18.55
C ASN A 80 12.26 -5.52 -17.40
N ALA A 81 12.64 -6.76 -17.75
CA ALA A 81 12.93 -7.81 -16.78
C ALA A 81 14.07 -7.45 -15.81
N GLU A 82 15.13 -6.80 -16.30
CA GLU A 82 16.26 -6.40 -15.45
C GLU A 82 15.85 -5.27 -14.49
N ALA A 83 15.08 -4.30 -14.97
CA ALA A 83 14.58 -3.23 -14.12
C ALA A 83 13.67 -3.77 -13.00
N MET A 84 12.78 -4.72 -13.31
CA MET A 84 11.95 -5.37 -12.30
C MET A 84 12.78 -6.21 -11.33
N ARG A 85 13.84 -6.89 -11.80
CA ARG A 85 14.75 -7.66 -10.95
C ARG A 85 15.46 -6.76 -9.95
N LEU A 86 16.03 -5.65 -10.42
CA LEU A 86 16.69 -4.66 -9.57
C LEU A 86 15.71 -4.06 -8.57
N LEU A 87 14.48 -3.73 -9.00
CA LEU A 87 13.44 -3.23 -8.11
C LEU A 87 13.10 -4.24 -7.01
N TYR A 88 12.96 -5.53 -7.34
CA TYR A 88 12.75 -6.56 -6.33
C TYR A 88 13.92 -6.67 -5.37
N LEU A 89 15.17 -6.60 -5.84
CA LEU A 89 16.34 -6.66 -4.95
C LEU A 89 16.38 -5.49 -3.96
N ILE A 90 15.93 -4.29 -4.38
CA ILE A 90 15.79 -3.14 -3.47
C ILE A 90 14.77 -3.44 -2.35
N TYR A 91 13.69 -4.15 -2.68
CA TYR A 91 12.58 -4.41 -1.75
C TYR A 91 12.52 -5.85 -1.21
N GLU A 92 13.53 -6.68 -1.45
CA GLU A 92 13.48 -8.12 -1.14
C GLU A 92 13.15 -8.38 0.33
N ASN A 93 13.74 -7.57 1.22
CA ASN A 93 13.48 -7.65 2.65
C ASN A 93 12.02 -7.34 2.99
N ASP A 94 11.42 -6.33 2.35
CA ASP A 94 10.00 -6.00 2.55
C ASP A 94 9.09 -7.17 2.17
N TYR A 95 9.38 -7.88 1.08
CA TYR A 95 8.60 -9.06 0.69
C TYR A 95 8.66 -10.17 1.76
N LYS A 96 9.81 -10.36 2.40
CA LYS A 96 9.99 -11.36 3.46
C LYS A 96 9.30 -10.93 4.75
N VAL A 97 9.55 -9.70 5.19
CA VAL A 97 9.01 -9.13 6.44
C VAL A 97 7.48 -9.11 6.40
N PHE A 98 6.88 -8.61 5.31
CA PHE A 98 5.43 -8.51 5.18
C PHE A 98 4.77 -9.77 4.59
N ASN A 99 5.51 -10.86 4.40
CA ASN A 99 5.02 -12.12 3.83
C ASN A 99 4.27 -11.94 2.49
N LEU A 100 4.80 -11.09 1.62
CA LEU A 100 4.22 -10.80 0.30
C LEU A 100 4.72 -11.79 -0.74
N LYS A 101 3.84 -12.15 -1.70
CA LYS A 101 4.22 -13.00 -2.82
C LYS A 101 5.28 -12.31 -3.68
N SER A 102 6.44 -12.95 -3.83
CA SER A 102 7.47 -12.46 -4.74
C SER A 102 6.96 -12.49 -6.19
N PRO A 103 7.13 -11.40 -6.97
CA PRO A 103 6.78 -11.38 -8.39
C PRO A 103 7.68 -12.30 -9.24
N PHE A 104 8.75 -12.84 -8.65
CA PHE A 104 9.72 -13.73 -9.29
C PHE A 104 9.73 -15.14 -8.70
N ALA A 105 8.89 -15.43 -7.69
CA ALA A 105 8.72 -16.79 -7.22
C ALA A 105 8.13 -17.63 -8.35
N GLN A 106 8.92 -18.55 -8.90
CA GLN A 106 8.42 -19.58 -9.79
C GLN A 106 7.48 -20.48 -8.96
N THR A 107 6.25 -20.64 -9.44
CA THR A 107 5.30 -21.65 -8.94
C THR A 107 5.83 -23.05 -9.19
#